data_AF-A0A8U0ILM2-F1
#
_entry.id   AF-A0A8U0ILM2-F1
#
_cell.length_a   1.000
_cell.length_b   1.000
_cell.length_c   1.000
_cell.angle_alpha   90.00
_cell.angle_beta   90.00
_cell.angle_gamma   90.00
#
_symmetry.space_group_name_H-M   'P 1'
#
loop_
_entity.id
_entity.type
_entity.pdbx_description
1 polymer ?
#
loop_
_entity_poly.entity_id
_entity_poly.type
_entity_poly.pdbx_seq_one_letter_code
_entity_poly.pdbx_strand_id
1 'polypeptide(L)'
;MASVDAHLRELAALADERLDERTGSSPEDHEYREALEEMRALGGESAVDRLAADLKRSIRKSETLPQEQSVRSLGRDVCDENGIEVSDDSWFAR
;
A
#
# COMPACT_ATOMS: atom_id res chain seq x y z
N MET A 1 -14.00 -8.25 2.28
CA MET A 1 -13.35 -7.12 2.97
C MET A 1 -12.31 -7.72 3.88
N ALA A 2 -11.04 -7.60 3.50
CA ALA A 2 -9.91 -8.09 4.27
C ALA A 2 -9.41 -6.94 5.16
N SER A 3 -9.05 -7.22 6.41
CA SER A 3 -8.49 -6.18 7.29
C SER A 3 -7.12 -5.70 6.77
N VAL A 4 -6.68 -4.52 7.21
CA VAL A 4 -5.32 -4.02 6.97
C VAL A 4 -4.27 -5.10 7.28
N ASP A 5 -4.41 -5.81 8.41
CA ASP A 5 -3.51 -6.90 8.78
C ASP A 5 -3.49 -8.06 7.78
N ALA A 6 -4.64 -8.39 7.17
CA ALA A 6 -4.71 -9.43 6.15
C ALA A 6 -3.96 -9.00 4.89
N HIS A 7 -4.13 -7.75 4.44
CA HIS A 7 -3.38 -7.20 3.31
C HIS A 7 -1.88 -7.14 3.56
N LEU A 8 -1.46 -6.76 4.77
CA LEU A 8 -0.04 -6.75 5.15
C LEU A 8 0.57 -8.17 5.09
N ARG A 9 -0.14 -9.18 5.60
CA ARG A 9 0.30 -10.57 5.51
C ARG A 9 0.39 -11.06 4.06
N GLU A 10 -0.57 -10.69 3.21
CA GLU A 10 -0.54 -11.03 1.79
C GLU A 10 0.62 -10.36 1.05
N LEU A 11 0.92 -9.10 1.37
CA LEU A 11 2.06 -8.37 0.81
C LEU A 11 3.38 -9.00 1.25
N ALA A 12 3.52 -9.35 2.54
CA ALA A 12 4.69 -10.05 3.07
C ALA A 12 4.89 -11.41 2.40
N ALA A 13 3.83 -12.23 2.31
CA ALA A 13 3.89 -13.53 1.66
C ALA A 13 4.25 -13.41 0.16
N LEU A 14 3.73 -12.40 -0.53
CA LEU A 14 4.06 -12.14 -1.94
C LEU A 14 5.51 -11.69 -2.10
N ALA A 15 6.00 -10.82 -1.22
CA ALA A 15 7.40 -10.39 -1.22
C ALA A 15 8.34 -11.58 -0.97
N ASP A 16 8.00 -12.43 0.01
CA ASP A 16 8.76 -13.65 0.31
C ASP A 16 8.76 -14.64 -0.87
N GLU A 17 7.64 -14.78 -1.59
CA GLU A 17 7.55 -15.64 -2.78
C GLU A 17 8.37 -15.08 -3.95
N ARG A 18 8.41 -13.76 -4.13
CA ARG A 18 8.87 -13.14 -5.37
C ARG A 18 10.27 -12.55 -5.34
N LEU A 19 10.78 -12.18 -4.16
CA LEU A 19 11.99 -11.37 -4.09
C LEU A 19 13.27 -12.16 -3.77
N ASP A 20 13.17 -13.48 -3.52
CA ASP A 20 14.20 -14.54 -3.36
C ASP A 20 15.40 -14.27 -2.40
N GLU A 21 15.67 -13.02 -2.08
CA GLU A 21 16.53 -12.55 -1.02
C GLU A 21 15.77 -11.44 -0.31
N ARG A 22 15.85 -11.42 1.02
CA ARG A 22 15.21 -10.45 1.93
C ARG A 22 15.78 -9.03 1.71
N THR A 23 15.61 -8.50 0.51
CA THR A 23 16.11 -7.24 -0.02
C THR A 23 15.16 -6.13 0.41
N GLY A 24 15.16 -5.88 1.72
CA GLY A 24 14.41 -4.79 2.31
C GLY A 24 13.73 -5.18 3.60
N SER A 25 13.60 -4.15 4.45
CA SER A 25 12.62 -4.03 5.51
C SER A 25 11.32 -4.79 5.19
N SER A 26 10.88 -5.65 6.11
CA SER A 26 9.65 -6.44 5.91
C SER A 26 8.49 -5.47 5.66
N PRO A 27 7.44 -5.83 4.89
CA PRO A 27 6.27 -4.97 4.74
C PRO A 27 5.55 -4.61 6.06
N GLU A 28 5.89 -5.30 7.14
CA GLU A 28 5.50 -4.97 8.51
C GLU A 28 6.21 -3.71 9.07
N ASP A 29 7.28 -3.26 8.42
CA ASP A 29 8.00 -2.02 8.71
C ASP A 29 7.11 -0.86 8.30
N HIS A 30 6.32 -0.39 9.28
CA HIS A 30 5.53 0.83 9.43
C HIS A 30 4.84 1.48 8.21
N GLU A 31 5.52 1.68 7.09
CA GLU A 31 5.10 2.48 5.93
C GLU A 31 3.82 1.96 5.27
N TYR A 32 3.73 0.65 4.98
CA TYR A 32 2.52 0.09 4.35
C TYR A 32 1.33 0.07 5.31
N ARG A 33 1.57 -0.14 6.62
CA ARG A 33 0.49 -0.09 7.61
C ARG A 33 -0.10 1.31 7.68
N GLU A 34 0.76 2.33 7.82
CA GLU A 34 0.32 3.72 7.90
C GLU A 34 -0.45 4.13 6.63
N ALA A 35 0.06 3.76 5.45
CA ALA A 35 -0.64 4.02 4.19
C ALA A 35 -2.02 3.34 4.11
N LEU A 36 -2.14 2.07 4.50
CA LEU A 36 -3.41 1.34 4.44
C LEU A 36 -4.41 1.85 5.50
N GLU A 37 -3.95 2.24 6.69
CA GLU A 37 -4.81 2.82 7.72
C GLU A 37 -5.30 4.22 7.33
N GLU A 38 -4.43 5.06 6.75
CA GLU A 38 -4.82 6.36 6.22
C GLU A 38 -5.82 6.20 5.08
N MET A 39 -5.57 5.28 4.15
CA MET A 39 -6.50 4.99 3.05
C MET A 39 -7.86 4.52 3.57
N ARG A 40 -7.88 3.74 4.65
CA ARG A 40 -9.11 3.32 5.33
C ARG A 40 -9.86 4.52 5.91
N ALA A 41 -9.14 5.47 6.50
CA ALA A 41 -9.73 6.69 7.07
C ALA A 41 -10.35 7.59 5.98
N LEU A 42 -9.71 7.67 4.81
CA LEU A 42 -10.15 8.52 3.70
C LEU A 42 -11.25 7.89 2.83
N GLY A 43 -11.04 6.64 2.41
CA GLY A 43 -11.87 5.97 1.39
C GLY A 43 -12.55 4.69 1.85
N GLY A 44 -12.38 4.31 3.13
CA GLY A 44 -12.90 3.06 3.67
C GLY A 44 -12.23 1.82 3.07
N GLU A 45 -12.82 0.67 3.37
CA GLU A 45 -12.24 -0.65 3.07
C GLU A 45 -12.06 -0.93 1.57
N SER A 46 -12.94 -0.39 0.72
CA SER A 46 -12.82 -0.54 -0.73
C SER A 46 -11.55 0.14 -1.28
N ALA A 47 -11.19 1.30 -0.72
CA ALA A 47 -9.97 2.00 -1.10
C ALA A 47 -8.71 1.28 -0.59
N VAL A 48 -8.78 0.68 0.61
CA VAL A 48 -7.73 -0.20 1.14
C VAL A 48 -7.51 -1.41 0.24
N ASP A 49 -8.59 -2.11 -0.14
CA ASP A 49 -8.53 -3.26 -1.04
C ASP A 49 -7.88 -2.88 -2.39
N ARG A 50 -8.20 -1.68 -2.91
CA ARG A 50 -7.63 -1.14 -4.15
C ARG A 50 -6.12 -0.85 -4.02
N LEU A 51 -5.73 -0.09 -2.99
CA LEU A 51 -4.32 0.24 -2.74
C LEU A 51 -3.48 -1.02 -2.55
N ALA A 52 -3.96 -1.97 -1.74
CA ALA A 52 -3.29 -3.24 -1.53
C ALA A 52 -3.14 -4.04 -2.84
N ALA A 53 -4.14 -4.00 -3.72
CA ALA A 53 -4.05 -4.64 -5.04
C ALA A 53 -2.99 -3.99 -5.94
N ASP A 54 -2.88 -2.66 -5.92
CA ASP A 54 -1.89 -1.93 -6.71
C ASP A 54 -0.46 -2.13 -6.16
N LEU A 55 -0.28 -2.21 -4.85
CA LEU A 55 0.99 -2.60 -4.22
C LEU A 55 1.42 -4.02 -4.63
N LYS A 56 0.50 -4.99 -4.55
CA LYS A 56 0.74 -6.37 -5.01
C LYS A 56 1.11 -6.42 -6.50
N ARG A 57 0.43 -5.62 -7.34
CA ARG A 57 0.74 -5.51 -8.76
C ARG A 57 2.12 -4.90 -8.99
N SER A 58 2.50 -3.90 -8.20
CA SER A 58 3.81 -3.25 -8.28
C SER A 58 4.92 -4.26 -7.97
N ILE A 59 4.84 -4.97 -6.84
CA ILE A 59 5.81 -6.02 -6.46
C ILE A 59 5.99 -7.06 -7.58
N ARG A 60 4.88 -7.54 -8.16
CA ARG A 60 4.92 -8.51 -9.27
C ARG A 60 5.57 -7.98 -10.54
N LYS A 61 5.54 -6.66 -10.77
CA LYS A 61 6.04 -6.03 -12.00
C LYS A 61 7.48 -5.56 -11.86
N SER A 62 7.82 -4.95 -10.73
CA SER A 62 9.14 -4.38 -10.49
C SER A 62 10.11 -5.39 -9.88
N GLU A 63 9.61 -6.52 -9.36
CA GLU A 63 10.40 -7.50 -8.60
C GLU A 63 11.19 -6.81 -7.47
N THR A 64 10.56 -5.81 -6.85
CA THR A 64 11.09 -5.04 -5.72
C THR A 64 9.96 -4.58 -4.82
N LEU A 65 10.26 -4.29 -3.55
CA LEU A 65 9.32 -3.63 -2.65
C LEU A 65 9.09 -2.17 -3.07
N PRO A 66 7.84 -1.72 -3.23
CA PRO A 66 7.52 -0.32 -3.48
C PRO A 66 8.04 0.56 -2.34
N GLN A 67 8.86 1.55 -2.66
CA GLN A 67 9.34 2.51 -1.66
C GLN A 67 8.25 3.50 -1.28
N GLU A 68 8.41 4.18 -0.14
CA GLU A 68 7.48 5.18 0.41
C GLU A 68 6.88 6.12 -0.65
N GLN A 69 7.72 6.73 -1.49
CA GLN A 69 7.25 7.64 -2.54
C GLN A 69 6.33 6.97 -3.57
N SER A 70 6.63 5.71 -3.93
CA SER A 70 5.76 4.92 -4.83
C SER A 70 4.45 4.56 -4.14
N VAL A 71 4.48 4.20 -2.87
CA VAL A 71 3.26 3.91 -2.08
C VAL A 71 2.38 5.16 -1.98
N ARG A 72 2.97 6.33 -1.75
CA ARG A 72 2.24 7.61 -1.74
C ARG A 72 1.61 7.91 -3.09
N SER A 73 2.35 7.74 -4.18
CA SER A 73 1.83 7.95 -5.54
C SER A 73 0.63 7.04 -5.82
N LEU A 74 0.76 5.75 -5.52
CA LEU A 74 -0.34 4.79 -5.71
C LEU A 74 -1.56 5.13 -4.85
N GLY A 75 -1.35 5.59 -3.62
CA GLY A 75 -2.44 6.06 -2.76
C GLY A 75 -3.15 7.29 -3.32
N ARG A 76 -2.40 8.27 -3.83
CA ARG A 76 -3.00 9.44 -4.52
C ARG A 76 -3.81 9.03 -5.73
N ASP A 77 -3.29 8.11 -6.55
CA ASP A 77 -4.01 7.59 -7.72
C ASP A 77 -5.35 6.97 -7.29
N VAL A 78 -5.37 6.19 -6.21
CA VAL A 78 -6.61 5.62 -5.66
C VAL A 78 -7.56 6.72 -5.16
N CYS A 79 -7.06 7.73 -4.46
CA CYS A 79 -7.88 8.85 -4.00
C CYS A 79 -8.51 9.60 -5.18
N ASP A 80 -7.72 9.94 -6.20
CA ASP A 80 -8.16 10.64 -7.40
C ASP A 80 -9.19 9.82 -8.19
N GLU A 81 -8.95 8.51 -8.37
CA GLU A 81 -9.89 7.59 -9.04
C GLU A 81 -11.25 7.49 -8.33
N ASN A 82 -11.27 7.65 -7.00
CA ASN A 82 -12.48 7.53 -6.19
C ASN A 82 -13.11 8.89 -5.82
N GLY A 83 -12.54 10.00 -6.27
CA GLY A 83 -13.00 11.35 -5.93
C GLY A 83 -12.83 11.68 -4.44
N ILE A 84 -11.83 11.10 -3.80
CA ILE A 84 -11.50 11.30 -2.38
C ILE A 84 -10.55 12.49 -2.28
N GLU A 85 -10.92 13.49 -1.49
CA GLU A 85 -10.05 14.64 -1.23
C GLU A 85 -8.94 14.28 -0.24
N VAL A 86 -7.69 14.50 -0.65
CA VAL A 86 -6.51 14.31 0.21
C VAL A 86 -6.15 15.64 0.84
N SER A 87 -6.24 15.74 2.16
CA SER A 87 -5.78 16.93 2.90
C SER A 87 -4.26 17.05 2.88
N ASP A 88 -3.75 18.28 2.94
CA ASP A 88 -2.30 18.58 2.95
C ASP A 88 -1.53 17.94 4.13
N ASP A 89 -2.24 17.62 5.22
CA ASP A 89 -1.69 16.93 6.39
C ASP A 89 -1.66 15.39 6.26
N SER A 90 -2.29 14.85 5.21
CA SER A 90 -2.39 13.41 5.00
C SER A 90 -1.02 12.78 4.72
N TRP A 91 -0.86 11.52 5.11
CA TRP A 91 0.33 10.74 4.74
C TRP A 91 0.57 10.74 3.22
N PHE A 92 -0.51 10.76 2.43
CA PHE A 92 -0.41 10.83 0.99
C PHE A 92 0.03 12.20 0.48
N ALA A 93 -0.14 13.30 1.24
CA ALA A 93 0.25 14.65 0.82
C ALA A 93 1.73 15.00 1.10
N ARG A 94 2.37 14.28 2.03
CA ARG A 94 3.79 14.47 2.42
C ARG A 94 4.79 14.01 1.36
#